data_AF-A0A0E3SQY4-F1
#
_entry.id   AF-A0A0E3SQY4-F1
#
_cell.length_a   1.000
_cell.length_b   1.000
_cell.length_c   1.000
_cell.angle_alpha   90.00
_cell.angle_beta   90.00
_cell.angle_gamma   90.00
#
_symmetry.space_group_name_H-M   'P 1'
#
loop_
_entity.id
_entity.type
_entity.pdbx_description
1 polymer ?
#
loop_
_entity_poly.entity_id
_entity_poly.type
_entity_poly.pdbx_seq_one_letter_code
_entity_poly.pdbx_strand_id
1 'polypeptide(L)'
;MDGTGIFIESGDSWEFSQGYVFVVKDVNEDGGAWVELSLDGALLKDVILQEGDVFVYSRDSKEIFNMTVDTIYYGSDAELVTFKPVYQYRDIALPAPLPDEPENSSNESEVPSIPDDPSDRNIPGFGFLMSLLSLTSIFIFSRFFINKLK
;
A
#
# COMPACT_ATOMS: atom_id res chain seq x y z
N MET A 1 3.21 5.25 -11.55
CA MET A 1 3.29 3.77 -11.65
C MET A 1 3.27 3.37 -13.12
N ASP A 2 4.07 2.38 -13.49
CA ASP A 2 4.23 1.97 -14.89
C ASP A 2 4.03 0.46 -15.05
N GLY A 3 2.77 0.04 -15.21
CA GLY A 3 2.39 -1.32 -15.56
C GLY A 3 2.52 -2.37 -14.45
N THR A 4 2.92 -1.98 -13.24
CA THR A 4 3.00 -2.88 -12.07
C THR A 4 1.60 -3.20 -11.55
N GLY A 5 1.44 -4.32 -10.83
CA GLY A 5 0.17 -4.65 -10.18
C GLY A 5 0.16 -4.26 -8.70
N ILE A 6 -1.02 -4.01 -8.15
CA ILE A 6 -1.26 -3.77 -6.73
C ILE A 6 -2.39 -4.67 -6.23
N PHE A 7 -2.49 -4.85 -4.91
CA PHE A 7 -3.62 -5.50 -4.26
C PHE A 7 -4.08 -4.62 -3.09
N ILE A 8 -5.38 -4.55 -2.88
CA ILE A 8 -6.00 -3.72 -1.84
C ILE A 8 -7.11 -4.53 -1.18
N GLU A 9 -7.09 -4.65 0.14
CA GLU A 9 -8.14 -5.30 0.92
C GLU A 9 -9.39 -4.39 0.99
N SER A 10 -10.55 -5.00 1.19
CA SER A 10 -11.80 -4.27 1.44
C SER A 10 -11.66 -3.40 2.69
N GLY A 11 -11.98 -2.11 2.57
CA GLY A 11 -11.81 -1.10 3.61
C GLY A 11 -10.45 -0.39 3.62
N ASP A 12 -9.47 -0.86 2.83
CA ASP A 12 -8.12 -0.29 2.74
C ASP A 12 -7.93 0.60 1.52
N SER A 13 -6.77 1.28 1.49
CA SER A 13 -6.43 2.26 0.47
C SER A 13 -5.00 2.10 -0.06
N TRP A 14 -4.81 2.54 -1.30
CA TRP A 14 -3.51 2.71 -1.92
C TRP A 14 -3.22 4.20 -2.14
N GLU A 15 -2.08 4.67 -1.64
CA GLU A 15 -1.60 6.02 -1.88
C GLU A 15 -0.77 6.07 -3.17
N PHE A 16 -1.20 6.93 -4.08
CA PHE A 16 -0.54 7.20 -5.35
C PHE A 16 0.25 8.52 -5.27
N SER A 17 1.15 8.72 -6.24
CA SER A 17 1.91 9.97 -6.34
C SER A 17 0.97 11.19 -6.45
N GLN A 18 1.45 12.36 -6.01
CA GLN A 18 0.71 13.63 -6.09
C GLN A 18 -0.59 13.67 -5.25
N GLY A 19 -0.65 12.92 -4.14
CA GLY A 19 -1.73 13.04 -3.13
C GLY A 19 -3.02 12.30 -3.49
N TYR A 20 -3.01 11.51 -4.56
CA TYR A 20 -4.14 10.68 -4.94
C TYR A 20 -4.28 9.47 -4.01
N VAL A 21 -5.49 9.18 -3.58
CA VAL A 21 -5.80 8.00 -2.75
C VAL A 21 -6.91 7.21 -3.41
N PHE A 22 -6.67 5.93 -3.62
CA PHE A 22 -7.62 4.98 -4.18
C PHE A 22 -8.04 3.98 -3.10
N VAL A 23 -9.34 3.81 -2.89
CA VAL A 23 -9.90 3.00 -1.80
C VAL A 23 -10.75 1.89 -2.40
N VAL A 24 -10.59 0.66 -1.90
CA VAL A 24 -11.60 -0.40 -2.10
C VAL A 24 -12.52 -0.33 -0.90
N LYS A 25 -13.74 0.15 -1.11
CA LYS A 25 -14.70 0.40 -0.03
C LYS A 25 -15.34 -0.88 0.47
N ASP A 26 -15.71 -1.73 -0.47
CA ASP A 26 -16.42 -2.96 -0.23
C ASP A 26 -16.28 -3.91 -1.43
N VAL A 27 -16.44 -5.20 -1.19
CA VAL A 27 -16.55 -6.24 -2.24
C VAL A 27 -17.83 -7.02 -1.98
N ASN A 28 -18.69 -7.12 -2.99
CA ASN A 28 -19.94 -7.87 -2.84
C ASN A 28 -19.77 -9.36 -3.17
N GLU A 29 -20.73 -10.17 -2.71
CA GLU A 29 -20.77 -11.62 -2.96
C GLU A 29 -20.85 -11.99 -4.45
N ASP A 30 -21.39 -11.09 -5.28
CA ASP A 30 -21.50 -11.27 -6.74
C ASP A 30 -20.19 -10.94 -7.49
N GLY A 31 -19.11 -10.56 -6.79
CA GLY A 31 -17.80 -10.26 -7.37
C GLY A 31 -17.65 -8.82 -7.90
N GLY A 32 -18.43 -7.88 -7.40
CA GLY A 32 -18.30 -6.45 -7.68
C GLY A 32 -17.53 -5.72 -6.59
N ALA A 33 -16.54 -4.93 -6.98
CA ALA A 33 -15.74 -4.09 -6.09
C ALA A 33 -16.21 -2.64 -6.16
N TRP A 34 -16.61 -2.07 -5.02
CA TRP A 34 -16.90 -0.65 -4.90
C TRP A 34 -15.61 0.11 -4.62
N VAL A 35 -15.22 1.02 -5.52
CA VAL A 35 -13.98 1.78 -5.42
C VAL A 35 -14.20 3.29 -5.43
N GLU A 36 -13.36 4.01 -4.71
CA GLU A 36 -13.33 5.47 -4.66
C GLU A 36 -11.93 6.00 -4.98
N LEU A 37 -11.86 7.03 -5.82
CA LEU A 37 -10.65 7.84 -6.03
C LEU A 37 -10.88 9.22 -5.41
N SER A 38 -9.91 9.67 -4.61
CA SER A 38 -9.89 10.99 -4.02
C SER A 38 -8.53 11.68 -4.22
N LEU A 39 -8.52 12.99 -4.04
CA LEU A 39 -7.33 13.82 -4.00
C LEU A 39 -7.46 14.78 -2.84
N ASP A 40 -6.49 14.78 -1.93
CA ASP A 40 -6.48 15.63 -0.72
C ASP A 40 -7.81 15.54 0.07
N GLY A 41 -8.39 14.34 0.13
CA GLY A 41 -9.67 14.06 0.82
C GLY A 41 -10.93 14.46 0.05
N ALA A 42 -10.83 15.11 -1.11
CA ALA A 42 -11.97 15.39 -1.97
C ALA A 42 -12.26 14.22 -2.92
N LEU A 43 -13.49 13.71 -2.89
CA LEU A 43 -13.94 12.64 -3.77
C LEU A 43 -13.94 13.08 -5.23
N LEU A 44 -13.29 12.31 -6.10
CA LEU A 44 -13.19 12.58 -7.54
C LEU A 44 -14.03 11.62 -8.38
N LYS A 45 -14.03 10.33 -8.02
CA LYS A 45 -14.78 9.29 -8.73
C LYS A 45 -15.13 8.15 -7.78
N ASP A 46 -16.32 7.60 -7.97
CA ASP A 46 -16.88 6.48 -7.23
C ASP A 46 -17.57 5.58 -8.26
N VAL A 47 -17.26 4.28 -8.24
CA VAL A 47 -17.82 3.30 -9.18
C VAL A 47 -17.74 1.87 -8.63
N ILE A 48 -18.65 1.00 -9.08
CA ILE A 48 -18.56 -0.45 -8.88
C ILE A 48 -17.97 -1.08 -10.15
N LEU A 49 -16.93 -1.89 -9.99
CA LEU A 49 -16.22 -2.58 -11.07
C LEU A 49 -16.29 -4.10 -10.90
N GLN A 50 -16.28 -4.83 -12.01
CA GLN A 50 -16.13 -6.29 -12.05
C GLN A 50 -14.72 -6.67 -12.51
N GLU A 51 -14.37 -7.96 -12.38
CA GLU A 51 -13.14 -8.50 -12.96
C GLU A 51 -13.07 -8.22 -14.46
N GLY A 52 -11.90 -7.77 -14.93
CA GLY A 52 -11.66 -7.37 -16.31
C GLY A 52 -12.06 -5.93 -16.64
N ASP A 53 -12.83 -5.25 -15.78
CA ASP A 53 -13.17 -3.84 -16.00
C ASP A 53 -11.94 -2.94 -15.88
N VAL A 54 -11.98 -1.81 -16.60
CA VAL A 54 -10.91 -0.82 -16.58
C VAL A 54 -11.39 0.45 -15.87
N PHE A 55 -10.74 0.76 -14.76
CA PHE A 55 -10.84 2.05 -14.12
C PHE A 55 -10.00 3.10 -14.86
N VAL A 56 -10.68 4.04 -15.50
CA VAL A 56 -10.04 5.21 -16.13
C VAL A 56 -10.46 6.49 -15.41
N TYR A 57 -9.50 7.35 -15.09
CA TYR A 57 -9.76 8.72 -14.62
C TYR A 57 -8.92 9.72 -15.41
N SER A 58 -9.59 10.77 -15.89
CA SER A 58 -8.97 11.86 -16.64
C SER A 58 -9.32 13.20 -16.01
N ARG A 59 -8.35 14.11 -16.03
CA ARG A 59 -8.52 15.51 -15.63
C ARG A 59 -8.03 16.39 -16.75
N ASP A 60 -8.79 17.43 -17.09
CA ASP A 60 -8.49 18.35 -18.21
C ASP A 60 -8.16 17.62 -19.52
N SER A 61 -8.94 16.58 -19.83
CA SER A 61 -8.79 15.72 -21.02
C SER A 61 -7.46 14.94 -21.11
N LYS A 62 -6.71 14.84 -20.00
CA LYS A 62 -5.53 13.99 -19.87
C LYS A 62 -5.83 12.83 -18.94
N GLU A 63 -5.51 11.63 -19.40
CA GLU A 63 -5.59 10.43 -18.58
C GLU A 63 -4.57 10.52 -17.45
N ILE A 64 -5.04 10.28 -16.23
CA ILE A 64 -4.22 10.24 -15.01
C ILE A 64 -4.11 8.81 -14.52
N PHE A 65 -5.21 8.05 -14.56
CA PHE A 65 -5.23 6.64 -14.16
C PHE A 65 -5.82 5.76 -15.25
N ASN A 66 -5.21 4.58 -15.39
CA ASN A 66 -5.71 3.48 -16.19
C ASN A 66 -5.30 2.18 -15.50
N MET A 67 -6.29 1.49 -14.93
CA MET A 67 -6.07 0.31 -14.10
C MET A 67 -7.11 -0.75 -14.45
N THR A 68 -6.67 -1.96 -14.70
CA THR A 68 -7.58 -3.10 -14.92
C THR A 68 -7.80 -3.85 -13.61
N VAL A 69 -9.04 -4.17 -13.28
CA VAL A 69 -9.36 -5.14 -12.22
C VAL A 69 -8.93 -6.52 -12.71
N ASP A 70 -7.93 -7.10 -12.06
CA ASP A 70 -7.36 -8.39 -12.45
C ASP A 70 -8.10 -9.54 -11.78
N THR A 71 -8.34 -9.47 -10.47
CA THR A 71 -9.06 -10.50 -9.71
C THR A 71 -9.73 -9.88 -8.48
N ILE A 72 -10.93 -10.35 -8.17
CA ILE A 72 -11.69 -10.02 -6.97
C ILE A 72 -11.83 -11.30 -6.14
N TYR A 73 -11.29 -11.29 -4.94
CA TYR A 73 -11.43 -12.38 -3.99
C TYR A 73 -12.47 -12.00 -2.95
N TYR A 74 -13.50 -12.83 -2.81
CA TYR A 74 -14.52 -12.73 -1.78
C TYR A 74 -14.53 -14.02 -0.96
N GLY A 75 -14.33 -13.92 0.35
CA GLY A 75 -14.22 -15.07 1.24
C GLY A 75 -14.57 -14.71 2.69
N SER A 76 -14.75 -15.73 3.53
CA SER A 76 -15.14 -15.53 4.93
C SER A 76 -14.10 -14.82 5.78
N ASP A 77 -12.84 -14.90 5.36
CA ASP A 77 -11.68 -14.48 6.17
C ASP A 77 -11.09 -13.16 5.65
N ALA A 78 -11.24 -12.88 4.35
CA ALA A 78 -10.74 -11.68 3.70
C ALA A 78 -11.44 -11.43 2.37
N GLU A 79 -11.52 -10.15 2.02
CA GLU A 79 -12.00 -9.63 0.75
C GLU A 79 -10.91 -8.72 0.20
N LEU A 80 -10.47 -8.94 -1.05
CA LEU A 80 -9.43 -8.12 -1.66
C LEU A 80 -9.57 -8.05 -3.17
N VAL A 81 -9.01 -7.00 -3.75
CA VAL A 81 -9.01 -6.76 -5.19
C VAL A 81 -7.58 -6.57 -5.67
N THR A 82 -7.21 -7.29 -6.72
CA THR A 82 -5.96 -7.07 -7.44
C THR A 82 -6.21 -6.21 -8.68
N PHE A 83 -5.29 -5.28 -8.95
CA PHE A 83 -5.32 -4.46 -10.15
C PHE A 83 -4.03 -4.68 -10.94
N LYS A 84 -4.16 -5.00 -12.23
CA LYS A 84 -3.02 -5.22 -13.12
C LYS A 84 -3.44 -5.15 -14.60
N PRO A 85 -2.75 -4.35 -15.44
CA PRO A 85 -1.69 -3.39 -15.09
C PRO A 85 -2.24 -2.13 -14.42
N VAL A 86 -1.39 -1.43 -13.67
CA VAL A 86 -1.68 -0.10 -13.11
C VAL A 86 -0.78 0.96 -13.74
N TYR A 87 -1.40 1.92 -14.40
CA TYR A 87 -0.73 3.11 -14.91
C TYR A 87 -1.21 4.34 -14.16
N GLN A 88 -0.24 5.12 -13.69
CA GLN A 88 -0.46 6.47 -13.20
C GLN A 88 0.43 7.43 -13.98
N TYR A 89 -0.19 8.40 -14.65
CA TYR A 89 0.48 9.49 -15.35
C TYR A 89 0.54 10.74 -14.49
N ARG A 90 1.50 11.62 -14.80
CA ARG A 90 1.68 12.89 -14.08
C ARG A 90 0.51 13.83 -14.33
N ASP A 91 -0.11 14.29 -13.25
CA ASP A 91 -1.04 15.42 -13.29
C ASP A 91 -0.24 16.73 -13.32
N ILE A 92 -0.36 17.47 -14.42
CA ILE A 92 0.37 18.73 -14.64
C ILE A 92 -0.28 19.90 -13.88
N ALA A 93 -1.55 19.76 -13.46
CA ALA A 93 -2.23 20.77 -12.66
C ALA A 93 -1.76 20.79 -11.19
N LEU A 94 -1.09 19.71 -10.74
CA LEU A 94 -0.55 19.59 -9.40
C LEU A 94 0.97 19.89 -9.38
N PRO A 95 1.51 20.33 -8.23
CA PRO A 95 2.95 20.50 -8.07
C PRO A 95 3.72 19.26 -8.53
N ALA A 96 4.92 19.48 -9.09
CA ALA A 96 5.83 18.38 -9.36
C ALA A 96 6.13 17.66 -8.04
N PRO A 97 6.20 16.32 -8.03
CA PRO A 97 6.79 15.59 -6.93
C PRO A 97 8.16 16.18 -6.61
N LEU A 98 8.46 16.40 -5.33
CA LEU A 98 9.79 16.82 -4.93
C LEU A 98 10.79 15.75 -5.39
N PRO A 99 11.95 16.15 -5.94
CA PRO A 99 13.03 15.20 -6.16
C PRO A 99 13.38 14.53 -4.83
N ASP A 100 13.62 13.22 -4.86
CA ASP A 100 14.19 12.54 -3.69
C ASP A 100 15.49 13.28 -3.31
N GLU A 101 15.61 13.77 -2.07
CA GLU A 101 16.86 14.40 -1.65
C GLU A 101 17.99 13.38 -1.80
N PRO A 102 19.14 13.76 -2.40
CA PRO A 102 20.27 12.85 -2.48
C PRO A 102 20.73 12.54 -1.05
N GLU A 103 20.69 11.27 -0.66
CA GLU A 103 21.38 10.80 0.54
C GLU A 103 22.87 11.17 0.38
N ASN A 104 23.30 12.22 1.08
CA ASN A 104 24.68 12.66 1.06
C ASN A 104 25.55 11.62 1.78
N SER A 105 26.04 10.62 1.04
CA SER A 105 27.14 9.76 1.49
C SER A 105 28.48 10.47 1.24
N SER A 106 28.86 11.33 2.18
CA SER A 106 30.24 11.80 2.28
C SER A 106 31.14 10.65 2.74
N ASN A 107 31.73 9.94 1.78
CA ASN A 107 32.92 9.12 2.00
C ASN A 107 34.16 10.04 1.95
N GLU A 108 34.72 10.38 3.10
CA GLU A 108 36.14 10.78 3.19
C GLU A 108 36.87 9.73 4.04
N SER A 109 37.72 8.95 3.37
CA SER A 109 38.59 7.96 3.99
C SER A 109 39.79 8.64 4.65
N GLU A 110 39.90 8.50 5.97
CA GLU A 110 41.20 8.29 6.63
C GLU A 110 40.99 7.32 7.82
N VAL A 111 41.62 6.15 7.75
CA VAL A 111 41.64 5.05 8.72
C VAL A 111 43.13 4.84 9.06
N PRO A 112 43.57 4.42 10.28
CA PRO A 112 42.87 3.51 11.21
C PRO A 112 42.98 3.79 12.72
N SER A 113 42.05 3.23 13.50
CA SER A 113 42.34 2.22 14.56
C SER A 113 41.04 1.64 15.15
N ILE A 114 40.87 0.32 15.05
CA ILE A 114 39.76 -0.51 15.59
C ILE A 114 40.10 -0.92 17.03
N PRO A 115 39.11 -0.98 17.96
CA PRO A 115 38.64 -2.30 18.43
C PRO A 115 37.12 -2.47 18.26
N ASP A 116 36.75 -3.70 17.87
CA ASP A 116 35.41 -4.16 17.47
C ASP A 116 34.35 -4.01 18.57
N ASP A 117 33.26 -3.28 18.27
CA ASP A 117 31.99 -3.37 19.01
C ASP A 117 30.86 -3.82 18.06
N PRO A 118 30.31 -5.03 18.21
CA PRO A 118 29.26 -5.52 17.34
C PRO A 118 27.89 -5.04 17.83
N SER A 119 27.59 -3.74 17.69
CA SER A 119 26.26 -3.22 18.04
C SER A 119 25.63 -2.22 17.07
N ASP A 120 26.23 -1.94 15.90
CA ASP A 120 25.62 -1.07 14.90
C ASP A 120 25.20 -1.83 13.62
N ARG A 121 23.98 -2.37 13.64
CA ARG A 121 23.25 -2.77 12.44
C ARG A 121 22.07 -1.81 12.24
N ASN A 122 22.36 -0.61 11.76
CA ASN A 122 21.33 0.31 11.29
C ASN A 122 20.95 -0.08 9.85
N ILE A 123 19.86 -0.85 9.72
CA ILE A 123 19.14 -1.04 8.47
C ILE A 123 18.25 0.20 8.29
N PRO A 124 18.46 1.03 7.25
CA PRO A 124 17.53 2.10 6.96
C PRO A 124 16.19 1.47 6.54
N GLY A 125 15.13 1.76 7.29
CA GLY A 125 13.75 1.52 6.86
C GLY A 125 12.90 0.55 7.68
N PHE A 126 13.41 -0.16 8.70
CA PHE A 126 12.55 -1.00 9.53
C PHE A 126 13.00 -1.00 11.00
N GLY A 127 12.28 -0.22 11.82
CA GLY A 127 12.52 -0.11 13.26
C GLY A 127 12.35 -1.45 13.97
N PHE A 128 13.46 -2.00 14.44
CA PHE A 128 13.56 -3.26 15.20
C PHE A 128 12.87 -3.26 16.58
N LEU A 129 12.09 -2.23 16.94
CA LEU A 129 11.45 -2.10 18.25
C LEU A 129 10.05 -2.73 18.37
N MET A 130 9.44 -3.22 17.29
CA MET A 130 8.14 -3.92 17.36
C MET A 130 8.21 -5.45 17.26
N SER A 131 9.39 -6.03 17.00
CA SER A 131 9.53 -7.49 16.83
C SER A 131 9.40 -8.30 18.14
N LEU A 132 9.64 -7.69 19.31
CA LEU A 132 9.68 -8.41 20.59
C LEU A 132 8.34 -8.45 21.37
N LEU A 133 7.28 -7.80 20.89
CA LEU A 133 5.96 -7.82 21.55
C LEU A 133 5.01 -8.93 21.04
N SER A 134 5.34 -9.63 19.95
CA SER A 134 4.44 -10.64 19.36
C SER A 134 4.51 -12.03 20.02
N LEU A 135 5.56 -12.34 20.79
CA LEU A 135 5.70 -13.68 21.40
C LEU A 135 5.02 -13.83 22.77
N THR A 136 4.57 -12.75 23.42
CA THR A 136 3.80 -12.85 24.68
C THR A 136 2.29 -12.94 24.44
N SER A 137 1.79 -12.43 23.32
CA SER A 137 0.35 -12.50 22.99
C SER A 137 -0.10 -13.93 22.63
N ILE A 138 0.77 -14.73 22.01
CA ILE A 138 0.53 -16.16 21.72
C ILE A 138 0.32 -16.98 23.02
N PHE A 139 0.96 -16.59 24.12
CA PHE A 139 0.81 -17.28 25.41
C PHE A 139 -0.50 -16.94 26.13
N ILE A 140 -1.11 -15.78 25.84
CA ILE A 140 -2.40 -15.38 26.43
C ILE A 140 -3.57 -15.99 25.65
N PHE A 141 -3.51 -16.05 24.32
CA PHE A 141 -4.57 -16.66 23.50
C PHE A 141 -4.64 -18.20 23.63
N SER A 142 -3.50 -18.88 23.81
CA SER A 142 -3.49 -20.34 24.00
C SER A 142 -4.11 -20.79 25.33
N ARG A 143 -4.04 -19.98 26.40
CA ARG A 143 -4.73 -20.28 27.67
C ARG A 143 -6.22 -19.95 27.67
N PHE A 144 -6.68 -19.04 26.82
CA PHE A 144 -8.11 -18.69 26.75
C PHE A 144 -8.92 -19.75 25.98
N PHE A 145 -8.36 -20.33 24.91
CA PHE A 145 -9.04 -21.38 24.14
C PHE A 145 -9.11 -22.75 24.87
N ILE A 146 -8.08 -23.12 25.65
CA ILE A 146 -8.09 -24.40 26.39
C ILE A 146 -9.13 -24.40 27.53
N ASN A 147 -9.45 -23.24 28.12
CA ASN A 147 -10.41 -23.16 29.23
C ASN A 147 -11.89 -23.09 28.79
N LYS A 148 -12.17 -23.10 27.48
CA LYS A 148 -13.54 -23.15 26.94
C LYS A 148 -13.96 -24.55 26.46
N LEU A 149 -13.08 -25.55 26.58
CA LEU A 149 -13.41 -26.97 26.44
C LEU A 149 -13.31 -27.68 27.81
N LYS A 150 -14.26 -27.41 28.70
CA LYS A 150 -14.62 -28.31 29.80
C LYS A 150 -16.08 -28.14 30.18
#